data_AF-A0A843T369-F1
#
_entry.id   AF-A0A843T369-F1
#
_cell.length_a   1.000
_cell.length_b   1.000
_cell.length_c   1.000
_cell.angle_alpha   90.00
_cell.angle_beta   90.00
_cell.angle_gamma   90.00
#
_symmetry.space_group_name_H-M   'P 1'
#
loop_
_entity.id
_entity.type
_entity.pdbx_description
1 polymer ?
#
loop_
_entity_poly.entity_id
_entity_poly.type
_entity_poly.pdbx_seq_one_letter_code
_entity_poly.pdbx_strand_id
1 'polypeptide(L)'
;MGTPYPVVVDHVQALRERGSLLEHPLVVDATGVGRPVVDMLKKQGVRRLVDITITGGDSVTSSGASYRVPKRDLVGLLQVLLQSGRLRFAAGLPLVDTLVRELLAFRVKISADTAHDSYGAWREGSHDDLVLAVALAAWYAEKGQTGRVVWAMAPTAGRG
;
A
#
# COMPACT_ATOMS: atom_id res chain seq x y z
N MET A 1 -3.58 -13.91 -15.59
CA MET A 1 -4.52 -12.95 -14.97
C MET A 1 -5.68 -12.71 -15.93
N GLY A 2 -6.94 -12.68 -15.44
CA GLY A 2 -8.13 -12.59 -16.30
C GLY A 2 -9.40 -12.07 -15.62
N THR A 3 -9.31 -11.58 -14.38
CA THR A 3 -10.48 -11.00 -13.69
C THR A 3 -10.76 -9.60 -14.27
N PRO A 4 -11.97 -9.32 -14.80
CA PRO A 4 -12.30 -8.01 -15.32
C PRO A 4 -12.25 -6.93 -14.22
N TYR A 5 -11.74 -5.74 -14.54
CA TYR A 5 -11.66 -4.63 -13.58
C TYR A 5 -12.98 -4.29 -12.86
N PRO A 6 -14.16 -4.33 -13.51
CA PRO A 6 -15.43 -4.13 -12.80
C PRO A 6 -15.64 -5.13 -11.66
N VAL A 7 -15.28 -6.41 -11.86
CA VAL A 7 -15.41 -7.45 -10.84
C VAL A 7 -14.50 -7.17 -9.64
N VAL A 8 -13.27 -6.68 -9.90
CA VAL A 8 -12.34 -6.29 -8.84
C VAL A 8 -12.89 -5.10 -8.05
N VAL A 9 -13.42 -4.10 -8.74
CA VAL A 9 -14.00 -2.90 -8.15
C VAL A 9 -15.19 -3.24 -7.25
N ASP A 10 -16.12 -4.05 -7.74
CA ASP A 10 -17.28 -4.51 -6.96
C ASP A 10 -16.85 -5.32 -5.74
N HIS A 11 -15.84 -6.18 -5.88
CA HIS A 11 -15.30 -6.97 -4.77
C HIS A 11 -14.67 -6.07 -3.69
N VAL A 12 -13.87 -5.08 -4.08
CA VAL A 12 -13.26 -4.12 -3.14
C VAL A 12 -14.34 -3.33 -2.42
N GLN A 13 -15.38 -2.88 -3.11
CA GLN A 13 -16.50 -2.18 -2.48
C GLN A 13 -17.22 -3.07 -1.45
N ALA A 14 -17.57 -4.29 -1.83
CA ALA A 14 -18.22 -5.24 -0.94
C ALA A 14 -17.37 -5.58 0.29
N LEU A 15 -16.04 -5.62 0.16
CA LEU A 15 -15.14 -5.79 1.31
C LEU A 15 -15.18 -4.57 2.23
N ARG A 16 -15.16 -3.36 1.68
CA ARG A 16 -15.20 -2.13 2.48
C ARG A 16 -16.48 -1.99 3.29
N GLU A 17 -17.60 -2.45 2.75
CA GLU A 17 -18.91 -2.42 3.40
C GLU A 17 -19.03 -3.44 4.55
N ARG A 18 -18.14 -4.44 4.65
CA ARG A 18 -18.21 -5.53 5.65
C ARG A 18 -17.62 -5.19 7.03
N GLY A 19 -17.63 -3.93 7.43
CA GLY A 19 -17.17 -3.53 8.77
C GLY A 19 -16.73 -2.07 8.84
N SER A 20 -15.75 -1.78 9.68
CA SER A 20 -15.21 -0.43 9.87
C SER A 20 -14.27 0.05 8.74
N LEU A 21 -14.12 -0.71 7.65
CA LEU A 21 -13.22 -0.36 6.55
C LEU A 21 -13.67 0.89 5.76
N LEU A 22 -14.93 1.31 5.88
CA LEU A 22 -15.41 2.59 5.34
C LEU A 22 -14.80 3.82 6.05
N GLU A 23 -14.40 3.67 7.32
CA GLU A 23 -13.76 4.74 8.08
C GLU A 23 -12.31 4.97 7.64
N HIS A 24 -11.72 4.00 6.96
CA HIS A 24 -10.34 4.02 6.50
C HIS A 24 -10.22 4.42 5.02
N PRO A 25 -9.14 5.14 4.64
CA PRO A 25 -8.83 5.45 3.26
C PRO A 25 -8.63 4.18 2.41
N LEU A 26 -9.16 4.18 1.19
CA LEU A 26 -8.80 3.19 0.17
C LEU A 26 -7.67 3.76 -0.68
N VAL A 27 -6.48 3.18 -0.58
CA VAL A 27 -5.29 3.61 -1.35
C VAL A 27 -5.11 2.69 -2.55
N VAL A 28 -4.95 3.27 -3.74
CA VAL A 28 -4.86 2.52 -5.01
C VAL A 28 -3.64 2.93 -5.80
N ASP A 29 -2.91 1.95 -6.34
CA ASP A 29 -1.85 2.18 -7.34
C ASP A 29 -2.49 2.67 -8.64
N ALA A 30 -2.14 3.89 -9.05
CA ALA A 30 -2.61 4.52 -10.29
C ALA A 30 -1.58 4.42 -11.42
N THR A 31 -0.49 3.66 -11.26
CA THR A 31 0.52 3.46 -12.31
C THR A 31 0.06 2.51 -13.40
N GLY A 32 0.52 2.77 -14.63
CA GLY A 32 0.22 1.91 -15.78
C GLY A 32 -1.27 1.65 -15.94
N VAL A 33 -1.67 0.39 -15.78
CA VAL A 33 -3.05 -0.09 -15.92
C VAL A 33 -3.94 0.18 -14.71
N GLY A 34 -3.46 0.85 -13.66
CA GLY A 34 -4.24 1.21 -12.47
C GLY A 34 -5.20 2.39 -12.67
N ARG A 35 -4.93 3.26 -13.66
CA ARG A 35 -5.76 4.45 -13.95
C ARG A 35 -7.24 4.12 -14.21
N PRO A 36 -7.58 3.14 -15.06
CA PRO A 36 -8.97 2.75 -15.29
C PRO A 36 -9.68 2.25 -14.02
N VAL A 37 -8.97 1.55 -13.13
CA VAL A 37 -9.53 1.08 -11.85
C VAL A 37 -9.88 2.26 -10.96
N VAL A 38 -8.98 3.25 -10.87
CA VAL A 38 -9.23 4.50 -10.13
C VAL A 38 -10.45 5.24 -10.71
N ASP A 39 -10.56 5.34 -12.03
CA ASP A 39 -11.69 6.01 -12.68
C ASP A 39 -13.02 5.28 -12.41
N MET A 40 -13.02 3.94 -12.41
CA MET A 40 -14.19 3.14 -12.06
C MET A 40 -14.61 3.34 -10.60
N LEU A 41 -13.65 3.33 -9.66
CA LEU A 41 -13.91 3.58 -8.24
C LEU A 41 -14.44 5.01 -8.01
N LYS A 42 -13.91 6.01 -8.73
CA LYS A 42 -14.41 7.39 -8.71
C LYS A 42 -15.85 7.46 -9.21
N LYS A 43 -16.17 6.79 -10.33
CA LYS A 43 -17.52 6.75 -10.89
C LYS A 43 -18.54 6.09 -9.95
N GLN A 44 -18.13 5.09 -9.18
CA GLN A 44 -18.98 4.46 -8.17
C GLN A 44 -19.14 5.29 -6.88
N GLY A 45 -18.47 6.44 -6.75
CA GLY A 45 -18.61 7.31 -5.58
C GLY A 45 -17.90 6.76 -4.33
N VAL A 46 -16.85 5.96 -4.51
CA VAL A 46 -16.08 5.37 -3.41
C VAL A 46 -15.51 6.45 -2.50
N ARG A 47 -15.94 6.46 -1.23
CA ARG A 47 -15.51 7.46 -0.23
C ARG A 47 -14.07 7.23 0.23
N ARG A 48 -13.37 8.32 0.55
CA ARG A 48 -11.98 8.32 1.05
C ARG A 48 -11.00 7.59 0.12
N LEU A 49 -11.23 7.69 -1.20
CA LEU A 49 -10.34 7.15 -2.21
C LEU A 49 -9.09 8.03 -2.34
N VAL A 50 -7.93 7.39 -2.31
CA VAL A 50 -6.61 7.98 -2.50
C VAL A 50 -5.93 7.26 -3.64
N ASP A 51 -5.46 8.01 -4.64
CA ASP A 51 -4.71 7.44 -5.76
C ASP A 51 -3.24 7.83 -5.68
N ILE A 52 -2.35 6.84 -5.85
CA ILE A 52 -0.90 7.04 -5.80
C ILE A 52 -0.31 6.61 -7.15
N THR A 53 0.30 7.56 -7.84
CA THR A 53 1.14 7.30 -9.03
C THR A 53 2.59 7.17 -8.59
N ILE A 54 3.16 5.99 -8.68
CA ILE A 54 4.58 5.74 -8.42
C ILE A 54 5.41 6.33 -9.56
N THR A 55 6.49 7.03 -9.22
CA THR A 55 7.38 7.70 -10.18
C THR A 55 8.83 7.34 -9.93
N GLY A 56 9.68 7.53 -10.95
CA GLY A 56 11.14 7.48 -10.80
C GLY A 56 11.79 8.82 -10.45
N GLY A 57 11.00 9.87 -10.25
CA GLY A 57 11.52 11.20 -9.89
C GLY A 57 11.93 11.31 -8.42
N ASP A 58 12.36 12.49 -8.02
CA ASP A 58 12.97 12.72 -6.70
C ASP A 58 12.04 13.30 -5.63
N SER A 59 10.91 13.86 -6.03
CA SER A 59 10.04 14.64 -5.15
C SER A 59 8.60 14.11 -5.14
N VAL A 60 8.01 14.08 -3.96
CA VAL A 60 6.57 13.84 -3.79
C VAL A 60 5.79 15.07 -4.23
N THR A 61 4.74 14.88 -5.02
CA THR A 61 3.76 15.92 -5.33
C THR A 61 2.34 15.43 -5.08
N SER A 62 1.41 16.35 -4.82
CA SER A 62 0.02 16.01 -4.55
C SER A 62 -0.96 17.02 -5.14
N SER A 63 -2.12 16.54 -5.54
CA SER A 63 -3.28 17.34 -5.91
C SER A 63 -4.53 16.70 -5.31
N GLY A 64 -5.07 17.30 -4.25
CA GLY A 64 -6.17 16.70 -3.48
C GLY A 64 -5.78 15.33 -2.90
N ALA A 65 -6.56 14.29 -3.20
CA ALA A 65 -6.31 12.91 -2.78
C ALA A 65 -5.47 12.10 -3.79
N SER A 66 -4.82 12.78 -4.75
CA SER A 66 -3.97 12.17 -5.77
C SER A 66 -2.50 12.52 -5.49
N TYR A 67 -1.64 11.52 -5.39
CA TYR A 67 -0.22 11.68 -5.07
C TYR A 67 0.67 11.13 -6.18
N ARG A 68 1.81 11.78 -6.40
CA ARG A 68 2.93 11.22 -7.17
C ARG A 68 4.07 10.98 -6.19
N VAL A 69 4.48 9.73 -6.06
CA VAL A 69 5.43 9.32 -5.02
C VAL A 69 6.64 8.65 -5.67
N PRO A 70 7.88 9.11 -5.40
CA PRO A 70 9.08 8.39 -5.78
C PRO A 70 9.06 6.96 -5.27
N LYS A 71 9.43 5.99 -6.11
CA LYS A 71 9.51 4.59 -5.70
C LYS A 71 10.37 4.43 -4.44
N ARG A 72 11.54 5.09 -4.41
CA ARG A 72 12.49 5.06 -3.29
C ARG A 72 11.88 5.45 -1.94
N ASP A 73 10.88 6.33 -1.94
CA ASP A 73 10.22 6.78 -0.72
C ASP A 73 9.33 5.67 -0.14
N LEU A 74 8.64 4.91 -1.00
CA LEU A 74 7.86 3.74 -0.59
C LEU A 74 8.79 2.64 -0.05
N VAL A 75 9.90 2.39 -0.75
CA VAL A 75 10.93 1.41 -0.37
C VAL A 75 11.52 1.73 1.01
N GLY A 76 12.06 2.94 1.15
CA GLY A 76 12.79 3.36 2.33
C GLY A 76 11.88 3.37 3.56
N LEU A 77 10.63 3.82 3.40
CA LEU A 77 9.67 3.77 4.50
C LEU A 77 9.39 2.34 4.94
N LEU A 78 9.11 1.44 4.01
CA LEU A 78 8.80 0.04 4.35
C LEU A 78 9.98 -0.62 5.06
N GLN A 79 11.21 -0.34 4.62
CA GLN A 79 12.42 -0.82 5.28
C GLN A 79 12.53 -0.33 6.72
N VAL A 80 12.30 0.97 6.97
CA VAL A 80 12.31 1.55 8.32
C VAL A 80 11.25 0.89 9.21
N LEU A 81 10.04 0.67 8.69
CA LEU A 81 8.95 0.04 9.46
C LEU A 81 9.23 -1.42 9.80
N LEU A 82 9.87 -2.16 8.89
CA LEU A 82 10.29 -3.54 9.13
C LEU A 82 11.43 -3.62 10.15
N GLN A 83 12.47 -2.79 10.00
CA GLN A 83 13.63 -2.78 10.91
C GLN A 83 13.26 -2.33 12.33
N SER A 84 12.31 -1.40 12.45
CA SER A 84 11.81 -0.93 13.74
C SER A 84 10.74 -1.84 14.36
N GLY A 85 10.31 -2.89 13.67
CA GLY A 85 9.24 -3.79 14.15
C GLY A 85 7.86 -3.12 14.26
N ARG A 86 7.66 -1.97 13.60
CA ARG A 86 6.40 -1.20 13.61
C ARG A 86 5.35 -1.77 12.65
N LEU A 87 5.75 -2.64 11.72
CA LEU A 87 4.84 -3.36 10.84
C LEU A 87 4.42 -4.70 11.46
N ARG A 88 3.14 -4.82 11.84
CA ARG A 88 2.58 -6.01 12.50
C ARG A 88 1.35 -6.50 11.74
N PHE A 89 1.24 -7.82 11.58
CA PHE A 89 0.11 -8.47 10.91
C PHE A 89 -0.66 -9.35 11.89
N ALA A 90 -1.97 -9.43 11.72
CA ALA A 90 -2.80 -10.36 12.49
C ALA A 90 -2.46 -11.81 12.09
N ALA A 91 -2.26 -12.69 13.07
CA ALA A 91 -1.85 -14.08 12.83
C ALA A 91 -2.85 -14.89 11.99
N GLY A 92 -4.14 -14.52 12.01
CA GLY A 92 -5.19 -15.16 11.23
C GLY A 92 -5.50 -14.48 9.89
N LEU A 93 -4.69 -13.51 9.45
CA LEU A 93 -4.95 -12.81 8.19
C LEU A 93 -4.76 -13.79 7.00
N PRO A 94 -5.76 -13.92 6.11
CA PRO A 94 -5.59 -14.69 4.89
C PRO A 94 -4.37 -14.18 4.11
N LEU A 95 -3.56 -15.10 3.56
CA LEU A 95 -2.33 -14.81 2.82
C LEU A 95 -1.16 -14.24 3.64
N VAL A 96 -1.23 -14.20 4.98
CA VAL A 96 -0.12 -13.68 5.81
C VAL A 96 1.22 -14.37 5.52
N ASP A 97 1.22 -15.69 5.33
CA ASP A 97 2.45 -16.42 5.00
C ASP A 97 3.01 -16.01 3.63
N THR A 98 2.14 -15.73 2.66
CA THR A 98 2.54 -15.23 1.35
C THR A 98 3.12 -13.83 1.47
N LEU A 99 2.43 -12.94 2.19
CA LEU A 99 2.95 -11.60 2.45
C LEU A 99 4.31 -11.62 3.15
N VAL A 100 4.51 -12.49 4.15
CA VAL A 100 5.80 -12.65 4.84
C VAL A 100 6.87 -13.13 3.87
N ARG A 101 6.57 -14.13 3.02
CA ARG A 101 7.51 -14.62 1.99
C ARG A 101 7.90 -13.52 1.01
N GLU A 102 6.92 -12.76 0.51
CA GLU A 102 7.17 -11.65 -0.40
C GLU A 102 8.01 -10.55 0.28
N LEU A 103 7.70 -10.17 1.53
CA LEU A 103 8.47 -9.19 2.31
C LEU A 103 9.92 -9.63 2.59
N LEU A 104 10.16 -10.94 2.80
CA LEU A 104 11.51 -11.48 2.97
C LEU A 104 12.30 -11.46 1.66
N ALA A 105 11.69 -11.87 0.54
CA ALA A 105 12.31 -11.80 -0.78
C ALA A 105 12.63 -10.35 -1.17
N PHE A 106 11.71 -9.45 -0.83
CA PHE A 106 11.83 -8.02 -0.99
C PHE A 106 13.07 -7.43 -0.27
N ARG A 107 13.32 -7.84 0.99
CA ARG A 107 14.50 -7.44 1.77
C ARG A 107 15.82 -7.91 1.13
N VAL A 108 15.83 -9.11 0.54
CA VAL A 108 17.02 -9.71 -0.06
C VAL A 108 17.42 -9.00 -1.36
N LYS A 109 16.45 -8.62 -2.21
CA LYS A 109 16.72 -7.91 -3.48
C LYS A 109 17.35 -6.53 -3.31
N ILE A 110 17.01 -5.82 -2.22
CA ILE A 110 17.58 -4.50 -1.92
C ILE A 110 19.02 -4.60 -1.39
N SER A 111 19.38 -5.75 -0.81
CA SER A 111 20.69 -5.94 -0.18
C SER A 111 21.76 -6.51 -1.11
N ALA A 112 21.41 -6.85 -2.36
CA ALA A 112 22.31 -7.54 -3.29
C ALA A 112 22.90 -6.62 -4.38
N ASP A 113 22.14 -5.63 -4.87
CA ASP A 113 22.57 -4.79 -5.99
C ASP A 113 22.41 -3.30 -5.64
N THR A 114 23.53 -2.57 -5.63
CA THR A 114 23.70 -1.11 -5.79
C THR A 114 22.70 -0.13 -5.16
N ALA A 115 23.11 0.52 -4.07
CA ALA A 115 22.34 1.52 -3.30
C ALA A 115 21.84 2.77 -4.07
N HIS A 116 22.21 2.96 -5.34
CA HIS A 116 21.86 4.16 -6.11
C HIS A 116 21.08 3.91 -7.42
N ASP A 117 21.22 2.76 -8.10
CA ASP A 117 20.59 2.51 -9.42
C ASP A 117 19.46 1.44 -9.40
N SER A 118 19.26 0.73 -8.29
CA SER A 118 18.43 -0.49 -8.26
C SER A 118 16.92 -0.29 -8.16
N TYR A 119 16.43 0.95 -8.09
CA TYR A 119 14.97 1.19 -8.04
C TYR A 119 14.27 0.81 -9.36
N GLY A 120 15.00 0.71 -10.47
CA GLY A 120 14.48 0.26 -11.77
C GLY A 120 13.94 -1.17 -11.77
N ALA A 121 14.65 -2.11 -11.14
CA ALA A 121 14.41 -3.56 -11.23
C ALA A 121 13.32 -4.11 -10.28
N TRP A 122 12.64 -3.25 -9.51
CA TRP A 122 11.60 -3.65 -8.55
C TRP A 122 10.45 -4.46 -9.19
N ARG A 123 10.19 -4.30 -10.50
CA ARG A 123 9.09 -4.98 -11.20
C ARG A 123 9.48 -6.28 -11.91
N GLU A 124 10.62 -6.88 -11.56
CA GLU A 124 11.05 -8.15 -12.17
C GLU A 124 10.69 -9.39 -11.34
N GLY A 125 10.03 -9.23 -10.18
CA GLY A 125 9.44 -10.35 -9.42
C GLY A 125 7.97 -10.61 -9.78
N SER A 126 7.61 -11.87 -10.00
CA SER A 126 6.22 -12.26 -10.33
C SER A 126 5.18 -12.09 -9.20
N HIS A 127 5.58 -11.67 -8.00
CA HIS A 127 4.74 -11.66 -6.79
C HIS A 127 5.14 -10.54 -5.81
N ASP A 128 5.02 -9.26 -6.20
CA ASP A 128 5.30 -8.12 -5.31
C ASP A 128 4.05 -7.28 -5.02
N ASP A 129 2.86 -7.77 -5.38
CA ASP A 129 1.61 -7.01 -5.27
C ASP A 129 1.17 -6.79 -3.82
N LEU A 130 1.36 -7.77 -2.92
CA LEU A 130 1.01 -7.59 -1.49
C LEU A 130 2.00 -6.65 -0.82
N VAL A 131 3.29 -6.77 -1.14
CA VAL A 131 4.33 -5.84 -0.66
C VAL A 131 4.03 -4.42 -1.12
N LEU A 132 3.65 -4.25 -2.39
CA LEU A 132 3.30 -2.95 -2.94
C LEU A 132 2.05 -2.37 -2.28
N ALA A 133 1.00 -3.18 -2.09
CA ALA A 133 -0.22 -2.75 -1.40
C ALA A 133 0.09 -2.29 0.03
N VAL A 134 0.94 -3.03 0.76
CA VAL A 134 1.39 -2.64 2.11
C VAL A 134 2.23 -1.37 2.08
N ALA A 135 3.13 -1.21 1.11
CA ALA A 135 3.97 -0.02 0.97
C ALA A 135 3.13 1.25 0.74
N LEU A 136 2.13 1.18 -0.14
CA LEU A 136 1.22 2.29 -0.42
C LEU A 136 0.38 2.66 0.81
N ALA A 137 -0.18 1.67 1.50
CA ALA A 137 -0.96 1.88 2.71
C ALA A 137 -0.12 2.49 3.84
N ALA A 138 1.08 1.96 4.07
CA ALA A 138 2.01 2.46 5.08
C ALA A 138 2.48 3.89 4.78
N TRP A 139 2.80 4.17 3.52
CA TRP A 139 3.19 5.52 3.11
C TRP A 139 2.09 6.54 3.31
N TYR A 140 0.86 6.20 2.93
CA TYR A 140 -0.26 7.11 3.16
C TYR A 140 -0.52 7.33 4.66
N ALA A 141 -0.40 6.28 5.49
CA ALA A 141 -0.57 6.39 6.93
C ALA A 141 0.50 7.28 7.60
N GLU A 142 1.77 7.14 7.21
CA GLU A 142 2.88 7.88 7.86
C GLU A 142 3.06 9.30 7.30
N LYS A 143 2.75 9.53 6.01
CA LYS A 143 3.09 10.77 5.30
C LYS A 143 1.90 11.44 4.63
N GLY A 144 0.95 10.67 4.11
CA GLY A 144 -0.22 11.18 3.40
C GLY A 144 -1.28 11.83 4.29
N GLN A 145 -1.32 11.49 5.58
CA GLN A 145 -2.31 11.99 6.56
C GLN A 145 -1.84 13.21 7.38
N THR A 146 -0.74 13.88 7.00
CA THR A 146 -0.22 15.05 7.75
C THR A 146 -1.33 16.09 7.95
N GLY A 147 -1.96 16.07 9.14
CA GLY A 147 -3.18 16.80 9.47
C GLY A 147 -4.18 16.08 10.41
N ARG A 148 -4.20 14.73 10.49
CA ARG A 148 -5.05 13.98 11.43
C ARG A 148 -4.48 12.59 11.72
N VAL A 149 -3.49 12.53 12.61
CA VAL A 149 -3.08 11.24 13.18
C VAL A 149 -3.93 11.00 14.43
N VAL A 150 -4.96 10.17 14.30
CA VAL A 150 -5.62 9.55 15.45
C VAL A 150 -5.05 8.15 15.58
N TRP A 151 -4.02 7.98 16.40
CA TRP A 151 -3.64 6.64 16.87
C TRP A 151 -4.73 6.16 17.81
N ALA A 152 -5.68 5.37 17.31
CA ALA A 152 -6.48 4.53 18.19
C ALA A 152 -5.55 3.44 18.75
N MET A 153 -4.91 3.72 19.88
CA MET A 153 -4.29 2.69 20.70
C MET A 153 -5.41 1.70 21.09
N ALA A 154 -5.34 0.47 20.59
CA ALA A 154 -6.16 -0.60 21.14
C ALA A 154 -5.80 -0.73 22.63
N PRO A 155 -6.79 -0.71 23.56
CA PRO A 155 -6.49 -0.88 24.96
C PRO A 155 -5.84 -2.24 25.16
N THR A 156 -4.67 -2.23 25.78
CA THR A 156 -4.02 -3.45 26.28
C THR A 156 -4.97 -4.08 27.28
N ALA A 157 -5.60 -5.20 26.88
CA ALA A 157 -6.34 -6.04 27.81
C ALA A 157 -5.36 -6.54 28.88
N GLY A 158 -5.50 -6.01 30.09
CA GLY A 158 -4.79 -6.50 31.27
C GLY A 158 -5.15 -7.96 31.51
N ARG A 159 -4.14 -8.80 31.66
CA ARG A 159 -4.30 -10.13 32.26
C ARG A 159 -4.36 -9.93 33.78
N GLY A 160 -5.41 -10.45 34.39
CA GLY A 160 -5.39 -10.84 35.80
C GLY A 160 -4.54 -12.08 36.03
#